data_AF-A0A211YS51-F1
#
_entry.id   AF-A0A211YS51-F1
#
_cell.length_a   1.000
_cell.length_b   1.000
_cell.length_c   1.000
_cell.angle_alpha   90.00
_cell.angle_beta   90.00
_cell.angle_gamma   90.00
#
_symmetry.space_group_name_H-M   'P 1'
#
loop_
_entity.id
_entity.type
_entity.pdbx_description
1 polymer ?
#
loop_
_entity_poly.entity_id
_entity_poly.type
_entity_poly.pdbx_seq_one_letter_code
_entity_poly.pdbx_strand_id
1 'polypeptide(L)'
;MTLEEIELIVEAARRLDIRAFKVTGGEPTIRNDLAEIVSTMKSLGNAYVSITTNGSLLHNHLPRLAEAGIDHINVSLHALSDRAFRAITGSS
;
A
#
# COMPACT_ATOMS: atom_id res chain seq x y z
N MET A 1 13.55 4.25 -5.66
CA MET A 1 14.00 2.87 -5.45
C MET A 1 13.42 1.99 -6.52
N THR A 2 14.22 1.22 -7.22
CA THR A 2 13.75 0.31 -8.28
C THR A 2 13.18 -0.98 -7.68
N LEU A 3 12.60 -1.86 -8.50
CA LEU A 3 12.13 -3.17 -8.03
C LEU A 3 13.32 -4.06 -7.61
N GLU A 4 14.44 -3.98 -8.33
CA GLU A 4 15.65 -4.75 -8.05
C GLU A 4 16.25 -4.40 -6.66
N GLU A 5 16.22 -3.12 -6.29
CA GLU A 5 16.64 -2.68 -4.95
C GLU A 5 15.70 -3.20 -3.86
N ILE A 6 14.41 -3.32 -4.16
CA ILE A 6 13.41 -3.87 -3.22
C ILE A 6 13.60 -5.38 -3.06
N GLU A 7 13.86 -6.10 -4.14
CA GLU A 7 14.21 -7.53 -4.10
C GLU A 7 15.43 -7.79 -3.21
N LEU A 8 16.47 -6.95 -3.34
CA LEU A 8 17.65 -7.04 -2.50
C LEU A 8 17.31 -6.86 -1.00
N ILE A 9 16.43 -5.91 -0.68
CA ILE A 9 15.96 -5.70 0.69
C ILE A 9 15.14 -6.88 1.20
N VAL A 10 14.26 -7.43 0.36
CA VAL A 10 13.42 -8.58 0.72
C VAL A 10 14.28 -9.82 1.00
N GLU A 11 15.33 -10.06 0.21
CA GLU A 11 16.28 -11.14 0.45
C GLU A 11 17.10 -10.91 1.74
N ALA A 12 17.51 -9.67 2.01
CA ALA A 12 18.16 -9.33 3.28
C ALA A 12 17.21 -9.54 4.48
N ALA A 13 15.95 -9.14 4.34
CA ALA A 13 14.90 -9.32 5.35
C ALA A 13 14.66 -10.80 5.66
N ARG A 14 14.67 -11.67 4.64
CA ARG A 14 14.57 -13.14 4.80
C ARG A 14 15.62 -13.69 5.76
N ARG A 15 16.87 -13.24 5.63
CA ARG A 15 18.00 -13.71 6.45
C ARG A 15 17.91 -13.23 7.90
N LEU A 16 17.16 -12.16 8.15
CA LEU A 16 16.92 -11.59 9.46
C LEU A 16 15.58 -12.02 10.08
N ASP A 17 14.86 -12.95 9.43
CA ASP A 17 13.51 -13.39 9.81
C ASP A 17 12.49 -12.24 9.92
N ILE A 18 12.68 -11.18 9.12
CA ILE A 18 11.72 -10.07 9.02
C ILE A 18 10.58 -10.50 8.10
N ARG A 19 9.35 -10.39 8.62
CA ARG A 19 8.13 -10.82 7.92
C ARG A 19 7.11 -9.70 7.76
N ALA A 20 7.26 -8.57 8.43
CA ALA A 20 6.30 -7.47 8.36
C ALA A 20 6.86 -6.33 7.51
N PHE A 21 6.14 -5.97 6.45
CA PHE A 21 6.49 -4.88 5.55
C PHE A 21 5.38 -3.84 5.55
N LYS A 22 5.78 -2.57 5.58
CA LYS A 22 4.86 -1.46 5.38
C LYS A 22 5.37 -0.58 4.25
N VAL A 23 4.64 -0.53 3.15
CA VAL A 23 4.91 0.39 2.06
C VAL A 23 4.31 1.75 2.43
N THR A 24 5.20 2.72 2.58
CA THR A 24 4.87 4.11 2.89
C THR A 24 5.63 5.04 1.94
N GLY A 25 5.61 6.34 2.21
CA GLY A 25 6.28 7.37 1.43
C GLY A 25 5.41 8.62 1.44
N GLY A 26 5.33 9.29 0.29
CA GLY A 26 4.21 10.19 -0.01
C GLY A 26 2.94 9.37 -0.24
N GLU A 27 2.37 9.46 -1.44
CA GLU A 27 1.24 8.59 -1.82
C GLU A 27 1.74 7.36 -2.59
N PRO A 28 1.75 6.14 -2.00
CA PRO A 28 2.23 4.94 -2.67
C PRO A 28 1.44 4.59 -3.94
N THR A 29 0.16 4.95 -4.02
CA THR A 29 -0.67 4.67 -5.22
C THR A 29 -0.30 5.54 -6.42
N ILE A 30 0.66 6.46 -6.32
CA ILE A 30 1.24 7.15 -7.49
C ILE A 30 2.20 6.21 -8.26
N ARG A 31 2.71 5.17 -7.60
CA ARG A 31 3.66 4.22 -8.19
C ARG A 31 2.91 3.15 -9.00
N ASN A 32 3.18 3.06 -10.30
CA ASN A 32 2.51 2.12 -11.19
C ASN A 32 2.85 0.63 -10.91
N ASP A 33 4.03 0.39 -10.36
CA ASP A 33 4.58 -0.92 -9.99
C ASP A 33 4.29 -1.30 -8.52
N LEU A 34 3.33 -0.63 -7.86
CA LEU A 34 3.01 -0.89 -6.45
C LEU A 34 2.58 -2.35 -6.19
N ALA A 35 1.85 -2.96 -7.12
CA ALA A 35 1.41 -4.35 -6.97
C ALA A 35 2.59 -5.33 -7.09
N GLU A 36 3.53 -5.04 -7.97
CA GLU A 36 4.77 -5.78 -8.17
C GLU A 36 5.61 -5.74 -6.88
N ILE A 37 5.73 -4.56 -6.25
CA ILE A 37 6.41 -4.40 -4.95
C ILE A 37 5.77 -5.29 -3.87
N VAL A 38 4.44 -5.29 -3.79
CA VAL A 38 3.71 -6.12 -2.84
C VAL A 38 3.97 -7.61 -3.13
N SER A 39 3.88 -8.02 -4.38
CA SER A 39 4.16 -9.40 -4.81
C SER A 39 5.59 -9.83 -4.46
N THR A 40 6.58 -8.96 -4.67
CA THR A 40 7.97 -9.21 -4.29
C THR A 40 8.09 -9.45 -2.79
N MET A 41 7.46 -8.63 -1.95
CA MET A 41 7.47 -8.84 -0.49
C MET A 41 6.75 -10.13 -0.09
N LYS A 42 5.62 -10.45 -0.74
CA LYS A 42 4.85 -11.68 -0.49
C LYS A 42 5.57 -12.95 -0.94
N SER A 43 6.58 -12.86 -1.81
CA SER A 43 7.43 -13.99 -2.21
C SER A 43 8.14 -14.69 -1.04
N LEU A 44 8.24 -14.03 0.12
CA LEU A 44 8.73 -14.64 1.37
C LEU A 44 7.77 -15.68 1.96
N GLY A 45 6.55 -15.82 1.40
CA GLY A 45 5.56 -16.84 1.76
C GLY A 45 4.69 -16.45 2.94
N ASN A 46 5.28 -16.08 4.07
CA ASN A 46 4.55 -15.68 5.29
C ASN A 46 4.69 -14.20 5.64
N ALA A 47 5.08 -13.38 4.66
CA ALA A 47 5.17 -11.94 4.87
C ALA A 47 3.78 -11.32 5.05
N TYR A 48 3.66 -10.41 6.01
CA TYR A 48 2.54 -9.51 6.20
C TYR A 48 2.89 -8.16 5.55
N VAL A 49 2.14 -7.77 4.53
CA VAL A 49 2.38 -6.55 3.77
C VAL A 49 1.22 -5.59 3.95
N SER A 50 1.53 -4.37 4.35
CA SER A 50 0.56 -3.30 4.49
C SER A 50 0.95 -2.05 3.73
N ILE A 51 -0.03 -1.26 3.30
CA ILE A 51 0.20 0.08 2.71
C ILE A 51 -0.52 1.16 3.51
N THR A 52 -0.03 2.39 3.42
CA THR A 52 -0.75 3.59 3.90
C THR A 52 -0.96 4.56 2.75
N THR A 53 -2.21 4.92 2.46
CA THR A 53 -2.62 5.76 1.32
C THR A 53 -3.64 6.80 1.75
N ASN A 54 -3.73 7.93 1.06
CA ASN A 54 -4.84 8.88 1.17
C ASN A 54 -6.12 8.38 0.46
N GLY A 55 -6.04 7.28 -0.29
CA GLY A 55 -7.18 6.63 -0.93
C GLY A 55 -7.61 7.20 -2.29
N SER A 56 -7.05 8.33 -2.74
CA SER A 56 -7.48 9.02 -3.97
C SER A 56 -7.34 8.17 -5.24
N LEU A 57 -6.24 7.40 -5.38
CA LEU A 57 -5.99 6.53 -6.54
C LEU A 57 -6.17 5.04 -6.20
N LEU A 58 -6.57 4.71 -4.97
CA LEU A 58 -6.62 3.32 -4.49
C LEU A 58 -7.53 2.43 -5.35
N HIS A 59 -8.64 2.98 -5.84
CA HIS A 59 -9.60 2.27 -6.71
C HIS A 59 -8.95 1.67 -7.97
N ASN A 60 -7.92 2.32 -8.54
CA ASN A 60 -7.23 1.84 -9.73
C ASN A 60 -6.26 0.69 -9.45
N HIS A 61 -5.78 0.58 -8.21
CA HIS A 61 -4.76 -0.41 -7.82
C HIS A 61 -5.35 -1.60 -7.07
N LEU A 62 -6.54 -1.45 -6.47
CA LEU A 62 -7.19 -2.44 -5.60
C LEU A 62 -7.21 -3.87 -6.17
N PRO A 63 -7.62 -4.13 -7.44
CA PRO A 63 -7.63 -5.48 -7.99
C PRO A 63 -6.23 -6.11 -8.02
N ARG A 64 -5.24 -5.36 -8.52
CA ARG A 64 -3.84 -5.82 -8.64
C ARG A 64 -3.20 -6.02 -7.27
N LEU A 65 -3.54 -5.17 -6.28
CA LEU A 65 -3.08 -5.29 -4.90
C LEU A 65 -3.66 -6.54 -4.22
N ALA A 66 -4.93 -6.84 -4.46
CA ALA A 66 -5.58 -8.04 -3.96
C ALA A 66 -4.95 -9.30 -4.57
N GLU A 67 -4.71 -9.31 -5.89
CA GLU A 67 -4.02 -10.40 -6.59
C GLU A 67 -2.57 -10.58 -6.08
N ALA A 68 -1.87 -9.48 -5.80
CA ALA A 68 -0.54 -9.51 -5.22
C ALA A 68 -0.49 -10.01 -3.76
N GLY A 69 -1.65 -10.16 -3.10
CA GLY A 69 -1.76 -10.71 -1.75
C GLY A 69 -1.53 -9.67 -0.64
N ILE A 70 -1.93 -8.41 -0.85
CA ILE A 70 -1.90 -7.39 0.21
C ILE A 70 -2.72 -7.84 1.42
N ASP A 71 -2.20 -7.64 2.63
CA ASP A 71 -2.89 -8.06 3.86
C ASP A 71 -3.72 -6.93 4.48
N HIS A 72 -3.26 -5.68 4.36
CA HIS A 72 -3.91 -4.54 5.01
C HIS A 72 -3.64 -3.19 4.34
N ILE A 73 -4.65 -2.34 4.29
CA ILE A 73 -4.59 -1.00 3.69
C ILE A 73 -5.05 0.01 4.74
N ASN A 74 -4.15 0.90 5.16
CA ASN A 74 -4.48 2.03 6.02
C ASN A 74 -4.85 3.22 5.14
N VAL A 75 -6.09 3.69 5.23
CA VAL A 75 -6.54 4.86 4.49
C VAL A 75 -6.52 6.09 5.41
N SER A 76 -5.59 7.00 5.15
CA SER A 76 -5.47 8.28 5.84
C SER A 76 -6.49 9.26 5.31
N LEU A 77 -7.61 9.38 6.02
CA LEU A 77 -8.64 10.39 5.74
C LEU A 77 -8.23 11.72 6.40
N HIS A 78 -7.42 12.51 5.69
CA HIS A 78 -7.14 13.88 6.09
C HIS A 78 -8.35 14.76 5.79
N ALA A 79 -9.25 14.83 6.76
CA ALA A 79 -10.60 15.39 6.69
C ALA A 79 -11.52 14.69 5.68
N LEU A 80 -12.77 14.43 6.08
CA LEU A 80 -13.87 14.37 5.13
C LEU A 80 -13.69 15.61 4.24
N SER A 81 -13.37 15.43 2.95
CA SER A 81 -13.34 16.56 2.02
C SER A 81 -14.54 17.47 2.29
N ASP A 82 -14.43 18.78 2.09
CA ASP A 82 -15.57 19.70 2.28
C ASP A 82 -16.89 19.16 1.69
N ARG A 83 -16.80 18.42 0.58
CA ARG A 83 -17.92 17.70 -0.05
C ARG A 83 -18.54 16.62 0.84
N ALA A 84 -17.72 15.84 1.54
CA ALA A 84 -18.11 14.77 2.44
C ALA A 84 -18.57 15.29 3.84
N PHE A 85 -18.07 16.42 4.31
CA PHE A 85 -18.63 17.10 5.50
C PHE A 85 -20.00 17.71 5.20
N ARG A 86 -20.17 18.34 4.03
CA ARG A 86 -21.45 18.95 3.58
C ARG A 86 -22.54 17.92 3.32
N ALA A 87 -22.19 16.76 2.73
CA ALA A 87 -23.15 15.69 2.48
C ALA A 87 -23.71 15.04 3.76
N ILE A 88 -22.98 15.09 4.88
CA ILE A 88 -23.39 14.48 6.16
C ILE A 88 -24.07 15.50 7.09
N THR A 89 -23.65 16.77 7.06
CA THR A 89 -24.20 17.83 7.95
C THR A 89 -25.26 18.72 7.29
N GLY A 90 -25.52 18.55 5.98
CA GLY A 90 -26.55 19.28 5.23
C GLY A 90 -26.26 20.78 5.05
N SER A 91 -25.05 21.24 5.32
CA SER A 91 -24.68 22.65 5.22
C SER A 91 -24.15 22.98 3.82
N SER A 92 -25.06 23.46 2.96
CA SER A 92 -24.91 24.03 1.60
C SER A 92 -24.24 23.17 0.52
#